data_AF-A0A7J4FSN7-F1
#
_entry.id   AF-A0A7J4FSN7-F1
#
_cell.length_a   1.000
_cell.length_b   1.000
_cell.length_c   1.000
_cell.angle_alpha   90.00
_cell.angle_beta   90.00
_cell.angle_gamma   90.00
#
_symmetry.space_group_name_H-M   'P 1'
#
loop_
_entity.id
_entity.type
_entity.pdbx_description
1 polymer ?
#
loop_
_entity_poly.entity_id
_entity_poly.type
_entity_poly.pdbx_seq_one_letter_code
_entity_poly.pdbx_strand_id
1 'polypeptide(L)'
;MVEESLKRQISKDFDFLKSHLQGILLFGSYNDDSYTICSDMVICLVAGTRNVKEIFNMFLVENVTEKYDIKIFETLPLYMKEEVI
;
A
#
# COMPACT_ATOMS: atom_id res chain seq x y z
N MET A 1 11.08 -6.43 11.59
CA MET A 1 9.75 -7.10 11.65
C MET A 1 8.72 -6.01 11.89
N VAL A 2 7.68 -5.92 11.06
CA VAL A 2 6.61 -4.90 11.23
C VAL A 2 5.78 -5.24 12.47
N GLU A 3 5.55 -4.28 13.37
CA GLU A 3 4.71 -4.49 14.56
C GLU A 3 3.26 -4.91 14.19
N GLU A 4 2.69 -5.84 14.97
CA GLU A 4 1.32 -6.35 14.76
C GLU A 4 0.24 -5.27 14.97
N SER A 5 0.52 -4.28 15.81
CA SER A 5 -0.34 -3.10 16.03
C SER A 5 -0.55 -2.31 14.73
N LEU A 6 0.55 -2.07 14.01
CA LEU A 6 0.60 -1.32 12.77
C LEU A 6 -0.09 -2.06 11.62
N LYS A 7 0.13 -3.39 11.49
CA LYS A 7 -0.62 -4.22 10.52
C LYS A 7 -2.12 -4.12 10.74
N ARG A 8 -2.58 -4.14 11.99
CA ARG A 8 -4.00 -3.96 12.33
C ARG A 8 -4.51 -2.58 11.97
N GLN A 9 -3.71 -1.53 12.17
CA GLN A 9 -4.09 -0.17 11.80
C GLN A 9 -4.23 -0.03 10.28
N ILE A 10 -3.23 -0.46 9.51
CA ILE A 10 -3.28 -0.43 8.04
C ILE A 10 -4.46 -1.28 7.53
N SER A 11 -4.67 -2.45 8.11
CA SER A 11 -5.81 -3.30 7.75
C SER A 11 -7.16 -2.61 7.98
N LYS A 12 -7.29 -1.76 8.99
CA LYS A 12 -8.50 -0.96 9.22
C LYS A 12 -8.58 0.24 8.29
N ASP A 13 -7.47 0.94 8.08
CA ASP A 13 -7.41 2.11 7.21
C ASP A 13 -7.78 1.73 5.77
N PHE A 14 -7.38 0.55 5.29
CA PHE A 14 -7.70 0.07 3.93
C PHE A 14 -8.92 -0.86 3.85
N ASP A 15 -9.73 -0.95 4.92
CA ASP A 15 -10.88 -1.87 4.96
C ASP A 15 -11.90 -1.58 3.83
N PHE A 16 -12.05 -0.30 3.47
CA PHE A 16 -12.90 0.16 2.37
C PHE A 16 -12.45 -0.33 0.98
N LEU A 17 -11.17 -0.68 0.83
CA LEU A 17 -10.58 -1.17 -0.42
C LEU A 17 -10.42 -2.69 -0.48
N LYS A 18 -10.51 -3.41 0.65
CA LYS A 18 -10.22 -4.85 0.69
C LYS A 18 -11.06 -5.68 -0.28
N SER A 19 -12.32 -5.32 -0.49
CA SER A 19 -13.20 -6.03 -1.44
C SER A 19 -12.83 -5.79 -2.92
N HIS A 20 -12.06 -4.72 -3.19
CA HIS A 20 -11.64 -4.30 -4.51
C HIS A 20 -10.19 -4.68 -4.83
N LEU A 21 -9.47 -5.29 -3.89
CA LEU A 21 -8.07 -5.68 -4.01
C LEU A 21 -7.91 -7.20 -3.89
N GLN A 22 -6.92 -7.76 -4.57
CA GLN A 22 -6.49 -9.15 -4.34
C GLN A 22 -5.54 -9.25 -3.14
N GLY A 23 -4.84 -8.16 -2.82
CA GLY A 23 -3.90 -8.12 -1.71
C GLY A 23 -3.35 -6.72 -1.49
N ILE A 24 -2.74 -6.56 -0.32
CA ILE A 24 -1.99 -5.36 0.07
C ILE A 24 -0.61 -5.84 0.46
N LEU A 25 0.39 -5.28 -0.21
CA LEU A 25 1.81 -5.54 0.05
C LEU A 25 2.40 -4.32 0.76
N LEU A 26 3.21 -4.57 1.77
CA LEU A 26 3.88 -3.54 2.55
C LEU A 26 5.37 -3.54 2.20
N PHE A 27 5.83 -2.45 1.60
CA PHE A 27 7.22 -2.21 1.28
C PHE A 27 7.74 -1.05 2.12
N GLY A 28 8.96 -1.17 2.62
CA GLY A 28 9.59 -0.10 3.39
C GLY A 28 11.05 -0.41 3.61
N SER A 29 11.89 0.63 3.51
CA SER A 29 13.26 0.57 3.99
C SER A 29 13.22 0.48 5.52
N TYR A 30 13.16 -0.74 6.06
CA TYR A 30 13.45 -1.01 7.46
C TYR A 30 14.97 -0.97 7.66
N ASN A 31 15.62 0.12 7.26
CA ASN A 31 17.04 0.33 7.47
C ASN A 31 17.22 1.72 8.09
N ASP A 32 17.85 1.69 9.27
CA ASP A 32 18.30 2.80 10.12
C ASP A 32 17.31 3.49 11.06
N ASP A 33 17.80 3.64 12.30
CA ASP A 33 17.17 4.09 13.56
C ASP A 33 16.58 5.52 13.57
N SER A 34 16.09 6.03 12.45
CA SER A 34 15.52 7.38 12.31
C SER A 34 14.04 7.33 11.90
N TYR A 35 13.21 6.83 12.80
CA TYR A 35 11.78 6.62 12.56
C TYR A 35 10.96 7.92 12.55
N THR A 36 10.33 8.22 11.40
CA THR A 36 9.05 8.94 11.36
C THR A 36 7.98 7.94 10.90
N ILE A 37 7.25 7.36 11.85
CA ILE A 37 6.51 6.09 11.78
C ILE A 37 5.53 5.94 10.58
N CYS A 38 5.09 7.02 9.94
CA CYS A 38 4.10 6.95 8.86
C CYS A 38 4.64 7.34 7.48
N SER A 39 5.71 8.12 7.36
CA SER A 39 6.05 8.77 6.08
C SER A 39 6.81 7.88 5.09
N ASP A 40 7.46 6.82 5.58
CA ASP A 40 8.35 5.96 4.77
C ASP A 40 7.74 4.58 4.46
N MET A 41 6.47 4.35 4.77
CA MET A 41 5.77 3.10 4.42
C MET A 41 5.10 3.20 3.06
N VAL A 42 5.63 2.42 2.11
CA VAL A 42 5.07 2.26 0.78
C VAL A 42 4.06 1.12 0.82
N ILE A 43 2.78 1.45 0.60
CA ILE A 43 1.71 0.48 0.50
C ILE A 43 1.45 0.19 -0.97
N CYS A 44 1.72 -1.05 -1.40
CA CYS A 44 1.43 -1.47 -2.76
C CYS A 44 0.12 -2.28 -2.80
N LEU A 45 -0.87 -1.74 -3.49
CA LEU A 45 -2.18 -2.35 -3.69
C LEU A 45 -2.13 -3.25 -4.93
N VAL A 46 -2.60 -4.49 -4.79
CA VAL A 46 -2.70 -5.45 -5.90
C VAL A 46 -4.14 -5.47 -6.39
N ALA A 47 -4.40 -4.91 -7.57
CA ALA A 47 -5.74 -4.87 -8.16
C ALA A 47 -6.13 -6.22 -8.81
N GLY A 48 -5.14 -6.96 -9.32
CA GLY A 48 -5.33 -8.15 -10.14
C GLY A 48 -6.13 -7.84 -11.42
N THR A 49 -7.31 -8.44 -11.56
CA THR A 49 -8.20 -8.23 -12.72
C THR A 49 -9.17 -7.06 -12.56
N ARG A 50 -9.06 -6.28 -11.47
CA ARG A 50 -9.94 -5.14 -11.17
C ARG A 50 -9.48 -3.87 -11.88
N ASN A 51 -10.38 -2.90 -11.98
CA ASN A 51 -10.11 -1.63 -12.65
C ASN A 51 -9.20 -0.74 -11.78
N VAL A 52 -7.96 -0.60 -12.22
CA VAL A 52 -6.93 0.25 -11.58
C VAL A 52 -7.42 1.69 -11.36
N LYS A 53 -8.17 2.27 -12.32
CA LYS A 53 -8.66 3.66 -12.20
C LYS A 53 -9.70 3.82 -11.08
N GLU A 54 -10.55 2.81 -10.89
CA GLU A 54 -11.55 2.83 -9.82
C GLU A 54 -10.87 2.76 -8.45
N ILE A 55 -9.88 1.87 -8.30
CA ILE A 55 -9.08 1.75 -7.08
C ILE A 55 -8.33 3.06 -6.80
N PHE A 56 -7.76 3.68 -7.84
CA PHE A 56 -7.09 4.97 -7.73
C PHE A 56 -8.02 6.06 -7.20
N ASN A 57 -9.23 6.16 -7.75
CA ASN A 57 -10.22 7.14 -7.30
C ASN A 57 -10.67 6.86 -5.85
N MET A 58 -10.82 5.59 -5.46
CA MET A 58 -11.24 5.23 -4.10
C MET A 58 -10.23 5.67 -3.03
N PHE A 59 -8.93 5.44 -3.21
CA PHE A 59 -7.96 5.86 -2.20
C PHE A 59 -7.70 7.37 -2.19
N LEU A 60 -7.92 8.07 -3.30
CA LEU A 60 -7.81 9.53 -3.36
C LEU A 60 -8.91 10.24 -2.54
N VAL A 61 -10.11 9.66 -2.47
CA VAL A 61 -11.24 10.23 -1.74
C VAL A 61 -11.06 10.12 -0.22
N GLU A 62 -10.41 9.07 0.24
CA GLU A 62 -10.27 8.77 1.68
C GLU A 62 -9.02 9.42 2.34
N ASN A 63 -8.29 10.29 1.64
CA ASN A 63 -7.07 10.99 2.13
C ASN A 63 -5.98 10.07 2.72
N VAL A 64 -6.02 8.76 2.43
CA VAL A 64 -5.01 7.80 2.91
C VAL A 64 -3.62 8.06 2.32
N THR A 65 -3.55 8.83 1.23
CA THR A 65 -2.31 9.30 0.58
C THR A 65 -1.54 10.32 1.43
N GLU A 66 -2.16 10.94 2.44
CA GLU A 66 -1.44 11.83 3.37
C GLU A 66 -0.62 11.03 4.39
N LYS A 67 -1.01 9.78 4.65
CA LYS A 67 -0.40 8.91 5.66
C LYS A 67 0.54 7.87 5.09
N TYR A 68 0.38 7.50 3.83
CA TYR A 68 1.11 6.40 3.20
C TYR A 68 1.47 6.73 1.75
N ASP A 69 2.62 6.28 1.27
CA ASP A 69 2.94 6.29 -0.17
C ASP A 69 2.25 5.11 -0.84
N ILE A 70 1.15 5.35 -1.55
CA ILE A 70 0.32 4.30 -2.15
C ILE A 70 0.75 4.07 -3.59
N LYS A 71 1.09 2.82 -3.93
CA LYS A 71 1.38 2.37 -5.30
C LYS A 71 0.40 1.28 -5.72
N ILE A 72 0.08 1.19 -7.01
CA ILE A 72 -0.72 0.07 -7.54
C ILE A 72 0.21 -0.86 -8.32
N PHE A 73 0.26 -2.14 -7.94
CA PHE A 73 1.19 -3.11 -8.49
C PHE A 73 1.11 -3.16 -10.02
N GLU A 74 -0.10 -3.18 -10.58
CA GLU A 74 -0.33 -3.27 -12.02
C GLU A 74 0.23 -2.08 -12.81
N THR A 75 0.30 -0.90 -12.18
CA THR A 75 0.87 0.32 -12.78
C THR A 75 2.38 0.39 -12.69
N LEU A 76 3.02 -0.47 -11.89
CA LEU A 76 4.46 -0.45 -11.73
C LEU A 76 5.17 -0.91 -13.02
N PRO A 77 6.33 -0.33 -13.34
CA PRO A 77 7.21 -0.83 -14.38
C PRO A 77 7.61 -2.29 -14.13
N LEU A 78 7.85 -3.05 -15.21
CA LEU A 78 8.13 -4.49 -15.12
C LEU A 78 9.32 -4.80 -14.19
N TYR A 79 10.40 -4.01 -14.27
CA TYR A 79 11.60 -4.20 -13.45
C TYR A 79 11.32 -4.03 -11.93
N MET A 80 10.36 -3.19 -11.54
CA MET A 80 9.98 -3.04 -10.13
C MET A 80 9.08 -4.19 -9.65
N LYS A 81 8.33 -4.82 -10.56
CA LYS A 81 7.46 -5.96 -10.22
C LYS A 81 8.28 -7.20 -9.86
N GLU A 82 9.44 -7.38 -10.50
CA GLU A 82 10.36 -8.49 -10.20
C GLU A 82 11.03 -8.35 -8.83
N GLU A 83 11.30 -7.13 -8.36
CA GLU A 83 11.84 -6.89 -7.01
C GLU A 83 10.79 -7.08 -5.90
N VAL A 84 9.52 -7.10 -6.26
CA VAL A 84 8.37 -7.21 -5.35
C VAL A 84 7.95 -8.66 -5.09
N ILE A 85 8.29 -9.60 -5.99
CA ILE A 85 7.89 -11.03 -5.94
C ILE A 85 8.90 -11.88 -5.18
#